data_AF-A0A2D7NYP4-F1
#
_entry.id   AF-A0A2D7NYP4-F1
#
_cell.length_a   1.000
_cell.length_b   1.000
_cell.length_c   1.000
_cell.angle_alpha   90.00
_cell.angle_beta   90.00
_cell.angle_gamma   90.00
#
_symmetry.space_group_name_H-M   'P 1'
#
loop_
_entity.id
_entity.type
_entity.pdbx_description
1 polymer ?
#
loop_
_entity_poly.entity_id
_entity_poly.type
_entity_poly.pdbx_seq_one_letter_code
_entity_poly.pdbx_strand_id
1 'polypeptide(L)'
;MFHKLLILFSAISFFIYGISYFFSKSMKSEFKRFDLEKFGVLTGCLEICGGIGLIFGLWVHFLLIFSSLGLFLLMFLGFGVRLKMRDSLMLTLPSFFYMLLNLYIFYFIGLNNF
;
A
#
# COMPACT_ATOMS: atom_id res chain seq x y z
N MET A 1 5.84 -20.84 -5.16
CA MET A 1 6.54 -19.89 -6.07
C MET A 1 5.67 -18.69 -6.43
N PHE A 2 4.42 -18.90 -6.82
CA PHE A 2 3.45 -17.84 -7.18
C PHE A 2 3.24 -16.76 -6.09
N HIS A 3 3.09 -17.16 -4.82
CA HIS A 3 2.91 -16.23 -3.69
C HIS A 3 4.07 -15.24 -3.51
N LYS A 4 5.32 -15.69 -3.75
CA LYS A 4 6.50 -14.82 -3.64
C LYS A 4 6.52 -13.74 -4.72
N LEU A 5 6.05 -14.08 -5.93
CA LEU A 5 5.91 -13.10 -7.02
C LEU A 5 4.87 -12.03 -6.68
N LEU A 6 3.74 -12.40 -6.07
CA LEU A 6 2.72 -11.44 -5.60
C LEU A 6 3.27 -10.49 -4.53
N ILE A 7 4.02 -11.02 -3.57
CA ILE A 7 4.66 -10.21 -2.52
C ILE A 7 5.67 -9.25 -3.14
N LEU A 8 6.54 -9.74 -4.03
CA LEU A 8 7.55 -8.91 -4.68
C LEU A 8 6.90 -7.83 -5.55
N PHE A 9 5.86 -8.18 -6.30
CA PHE A 9 5.09 -7.24 -7.11
C PHE A 9 4.46 -6.14 -6.24
N SER A 10 3.77 -6.53 -5.16
CA SER A 10 3.19 -5.60 -4.18
C SER A 10 4.27 -4.68 -3.60
N ALA A 11 5.38 -5.26 -3.13
CA ALA A 11 6.47 -4.52 -2.51
C ALA A 11 7.09 -3.48 -3.43
N ILE A 12 7.41 -3.86 -4.68
CA ILE A 12 7.98 -2.95 -5.67
C ILE A 12 6.98 -1.83 -5.99
N SER A 13 5.71 -2.16 -6.18
CA SER A 13 4.67 -1.16 -6.43
C SER A 13 4.58 -0.14 -5.30
N PHE A 14 4.49 -0.57 -4.03
CA PHE A 14 4.43 0.35 -2.89
C PHE A 14 5.69 1.16 -2.70
N PHE A 15 6.86 0.56 -2.97
CA PHE A 15 8.11 1.29 -2.92
C PHE A 15 8.15 2.41 -3.97
N ILE A 16 7.72 2.11 -5.20
CA ILE A 16 7.63 3.11 -6.28
C ILE A 16 6.58 4.17 -5.96
N TYR A 17 5.40 3.81 -5.47
CA TYR A 17 4.35 4.76 -5.09
C TYR A 17 4.80 5.69 -3.95
N GLY A 18 5.38 5.11 -2.90
CA GLY A 18 5.88 5.88 -1.77
C GLY A 18 6.98 6.85 -2.17
N ILE A 19 7.93 6.45 -3.02
CA ILE A 19 8.95 7.37 -3.59
C ILE A 19 8.29 8.43 -4.48
N SER A 20 7.36 8.01 -5.35
CA SER A 20 6.67 8.90 -6.27
C SER A 20 5.95 10.03 -5.52
N TYR A 21 5.49 9.82 -4.29
CA TYR A 21 4.87 10.87 -3.48
C TYR A 21 5.84 12.03 -3.21
N PHE A 22 7.11 11.73 -2.94
CA PHE A 22 8.10 12.77 -2.65
C PHE A 22 8.51 13.57 -3.88
N PHE A 23 8.59 12.92 -5.05
CA PHE A 23 9.04 13.52 -6.31
C PHE A 23 7.91 14.14 -7.14
N SER A 24 6.71 13.57 -7.11
CA SER A 24 5.60 14.00 -7.97
C SER A 24 4.80 15.15 -7.35
N LYS A 25 4.81 16.30 -8.02
CA LYS A 25 3.95 17.45 -7.69
C LYS A 25 2.46 17.12 -7.85
N SER A 26 2.12 16.20 -8.76
CA SER A 26 0.73 15.77 -9.00
C SER A 26 0.16 15.08 -7.76
N MET A 27 0.89 14.13 -7.16
CA MET A 27 0.43 13.46 -5.94
C MET A 27 0.28 14.41 -4.75
N LYS A 28 1.20 15.36 -4.58
CA LYS A 28 1.06 16.39 -3.53
C LYS A 28 -0.20 17.23 -3.73
N SER A 29 -0.57 17.53 -4.98
CA SER A 29 -1.81 18.24 -5.28
C SER A 29 -3.07 17.41 -4.97
N GLU A 30 -3.05 16.09 -5.20
CA GLU A 30 -4.13 15.18 -4.76
C GLU A 30 -4.28 15.22 -3.23
N PHE A 31 -3.18 15.08 -2.49
CA PHE A 31 -3.23 15.13 -1.01
C PHE A 31 -3.71 16.48 -0.48
N LYS A 32 -3.36 17.58 -1.15
CA LYS A 32 -3.89 18.91 -0.84
C LYS A 32 -5.39 19.01 -1.11
N ARG A 33 -5.85 18.45 -2.24
CA ARG A 33 -7.29 18.35 -2.56
C ARG A 33 -8.03 17.54 -1.50
N PHE A 34 -7.36 16.58 -0.88
CA PHE A 34 -7.88 15.73 0.18
C PHE A 34 -7.80 16.29 1.60
N ASP A 35 -7.32 17.54 1.78
CA ASP A 35 -7.01 18.13 3.10
C ASP A 35 -6.07 17.26 3.96
N LEU A 36 -5.28 16.40 3.32
CA LEU A 36 -4.41 15.38 3.94
C LEU A 36 -2.93 15.68 3.67
N GLU A 37 -2.56 16.90 3.27
CA GLU A 37 -1.19 17.29 2.92
C GLU A 37 -0.16 16.92 4.01
N LYS A 38 -0.52 17.07 5.29
CA LYS A 38 0.33 16.66 6.43
C LYS A 38 0.49 15.14 6.53
N PHE A 39 -0.55 14.39 6.17
CA PHE A 39 -0.55 12.94 6.23
C PHE A 39 0.11 12.31 5.01
N GLY A 40 0.20 12.99 3.87
CA GLY A 40 0.81 12.40 2.68
C GLY A 40 2.28 12.02 2.87
N VAL A 41 3.05 12.82 3.62
CA VAL A 41 4.44 12.46 3.97
C VAL A 41 4.48 11.19 4.83
N LEU A 42 3.56 11.08 5.80
CA LEU A 42 3.42 9.88 6.62
C LEU A 42 3.02 8.67 5.76
N THR A 43 2.04 8.83 4.87
CA THR A 43 1.59 7.79 3.94
C THR A 43 2.74 7.32 3.05
N GLY A 44 3.48 8.23 2.43
CA GLY A 44 4.64 7.88 1.58
C GLY A 44 5.73 7.14 2.36
N CYS A 45 6.05 7.58 3.58
CA CYS A 45 6.99 6.85 4.44
C CYS A 45 6.47 5.45 4.80
N LEU A 46 5.17 5.32 5.15
CA LEU A 46 4.57 4.03 5.48
C LEU A 46 4.51 3.08 4.29
N GLU A 47 4.28 3.57 3.07
CA GLU A 47 4.35 2.76 1.84
C GLU A 47 5.77 2.24 1.59
N ILE A 48 6.78 3.09 1.76
CA ILE A 48 8.20 2.69 1.63
C ILE A 48 8.55 1.67 2.71
N CYS A 49 8.23 1.94 3.97
CA CYS A 49 8.48 1.03 5.09
C CYS A 49 7.76 -0.31 4.90
N GLY A 50 6.49 -0.29 4.47
CA GLY A 50 5.70 -1.47 4.19
C GLY A 50 6.24 -2.26 2.99
N GLY A 51 6.66 -1.58 1.92
CA GLY A 51 7.28 -2.23 0.76
C GLY A 51 8.60 -2.93 1.13
N ILE A 52 9.46 -2.24 1.89
CA ILE A 52 10.69 -2.83 2.45
C ILE A 52 10.35 -4.01 3.37
N GLY A 53 9.36 -3.85 4.24
CA GLY A 53 8.92 -4.88 5.17
C GLY A 53 8.32 -6.10 4.49
N LEU A 54 7.65 -5.96 3.33
CA LEU A 54 7.22 -7.08 2.51
C LEU A 54 8.41 -7.84 1.89
N ILE A 55 9.47 -7.13 1.45
CA ILE A 55 10.69 -7.76 0.93
C ILE A 55 11.38 -8.56 2.03
N PHE A 56 11.65 -7.95 3.18
CA PHE A 56 12.25 -8.64 4.33
C PHE A 56 11.32 -9.71 4.92
N GLY A 57 10.01 -9.53 4.75
CA GLY A 57 8.96 -10.47 5.12
C GLY A 57 9.06 -11.83 4.43
N LEU A 58 9.76 -11.91 3.28
CA LEU A 58 10.04 -13.17 2.61
C LEU A 58 10.98 -14.09 3.41
N TRP A 59 11.77 -13.53 4.33
CA TRP A 59 12.63 -14.28 5.27
C TRP A 59 12.06 -14.29 6.68
N VAL A 60 11.35 -13.23 7.09
CA VAL A 60 10.80 -13.10 8.44
C VAL A 60 9.27 -12.96 8.39
N HIS A 61 8.57 -14.04 8.71
CA HIS A 61 7.10 -14.10 8.68
C HIS A 61 6.42 -12.96 9.48
N PHE A 62 6.93 -12.63 10.66
CA PHE A 62 6.38 -11.51 11.45
C PHE A 62 6.39 -10.20 10.68
N LEU A 63 7.48 -9.86 9.98
CA LEU A 63 7.56 -8.65 9.17
C LEU A 63 6.55 -8.68 8.03
N LEU A 64 6.34 -9.83 7.40
CA LEU A 64 5.34 -9.97 6.33
C LEU A 64 3.93 -9.65 6.83
N ILE A 65 3.55 -10.19 7.99
CA ILE A 65 2.24 -9.98 8.61
C ILE A 65 2.03 -8.50 8.93
N PHE A 66 2.97 -7.88 9.64
CA PHE A 66 2.86 -6.46 10.01
C PHE A 66 2.86 -5.54 8.79
N SER A 67 3.69 -5.82 7.78
CA SER A 67 3.79 -4.98 6.58
C SER A 67 2.55 -5.08 5.71
N SER A 68 2.06 -6.30 5.45
CA SER A 68 0.84 -6.51 4.68
C SER A 68 -0.39 -5.94 5.36
N LEU A 69 -0.50 -6.07 6.69
CA LEU A 69 -1.58 -5.45 7.46
C LEU A 69 -1.50 -3.92 7.43
N GLY A 70 -0.31 -3.35 7.61
CA GLY A 70 -0.09 -1.90 7.54
C GLY A 70 -0.45 -1.33 6.17
N LEU A 71 0.02 -1.96 5.09
CA LEU A 71 -0.29 -1.57 3.72
C LEU A 71 -1.77 -1.75 3.38
N PHE A 72 -2.42 -2.82 3.88
CA PHE A 72 -3.86 -3.00 3.75
C PHE A 72 -4.64 -1.84 4.39
N LEU A 73 -4.30 -1.47 5.62
CA LEU A 73 -4.94 -0.34 6.32
C LEU A 73 -4.70 0.98 5.57
N LEU A 74 -3.49 1.19 5.07
CA LEU A 74 -3.14 2.38 4.29
C LEU A 74 -4.00 2.49 3.02
N MET A 75 -4.13 1.40 2.27
CA MET A 75 -4.94 1.34 1.06
C MET A 75 -6.43 1.44 1.36
N PHE A 76 -6.90 0.88 2.48
CA PHE A 76 -8.29 1.02 2.93
C PHE A 76 -8.64 2.49 3.24
N LEU A 77 -7.76 3.19 3.97
CA LEU A 77 -7.92 4.63 4.22
C LEU A 77 -7.87 5.43 2.92
N GLY A 78 -6.91 5.15 2.03
CA GLY A 78 -6.79 5.80 0.73
C GLY A 78 -8.03 5.59 -0.15
N PHE A 79 -8.58 4.38 -0.16
CA PHE A 79 -9.84 4.04 -0.82
C PHE A 79 -11.02 4.82 -0.23
N GLY A 80 -11.14 4.88 1.09
CA GLY A 80 -12.17 5.65 1.78
C GLY A 80 -12.13 7.15 1.46
N VAL A 81 -10.93 7.74 1.39
CA VAL A 81 -10.74 9.14 0.99
C VAL A 81 -11.17 9.35 -0.47
N ARG A 82 -10.77 8.47 -1.40
CA ARG A 82 -11.18 8.54 -2.82
C ARG A 82 -12.69 8.40 -2.99
N LEU A 83 -13.35 7.54 -2.21
CA LEU A 83 -14.81 7.43 -2.18
C LEU A 83 -15.47 8.73 -1.68
N LYS A 84 -14.95 9.32 -0.60
CA LYS A 84 -15.46 10.60 -0.07
C LYS A 84 -15.37 11.72 -1.10
N MET A 85 -14.29 11.72 -1.88
CA MET A 85 -14.04 12.73 -2.92
C MET A 85 -14.74 12.45 -4.25
N ARG A 86 -15.53 11.37 -4.33
CA ARG A 86 -16.27 10.95 -5.52
C ARG A 86 -15.37 10.84 -6.75
N ASP A 87 -14.13 10.40 -6.55
CA ASP A 87 -13.20 10.15 -7.66
C ASP A 87 -13.76 9.08 -8.59
N SER A 88 -13.43 9.20 -9.88
CA SER A 88 -13.88 8.24 -10.89
C SER A 88 -13.38 6.84 -10.53
N LEU A 89 -14.20 5.82 -10.82
CA LEU A 89 -13.91 4.43 -10.46
C LEU A 89 -12.52 3.96 -10.92
N MET A 90 -12.03 4.51 -12.03
CA MET A 90 -10.72 4.22 -12.59
C MET A 90 -9.54 4.68 -11.71
N LEU A 91 -9.70 5.77 -10.95
CA LEU A 91 -8.73 6.25 -9.97
C LEU A 91 -8.83 5.47 -8.64
N THR A 92 -10.00 4.91 -8.34
CA THR A 92 -10.28 4.18 -7.10
C THR A 92 -9.94 2.69 -7.21
N LEU A 93 -9.94 2.15 -8.43
CA LEU A 93 -9.62 0.76 -8.77
C LEU A 93 -8.23 0.31 -8.28
N PRO A 94 -7.14 1.09 -8.45
CA PRO A 94 -5.81 0.68 -8.02
C PRO A 94 -5.77 0.50 -6.50
N SER A 95 -6.27 1.48 -5.74
CA SER A 95 -6.32 1.40 -4.27
C SER A 95 -7.15 0.21 -3.79
N PHE A 96 -8.28 -0.07 -4.45
CA PHE A 96 -9.12 -1.22 -4.10
C PHE A 96 -8.44 -2.56 -4.42
N PHE A 97 -7.80 -2.67 -5.58
CA PHE A 97 -7.05 -3.85 -5.98
C PHE A 97 -5.89 -4.13 -5.01
N TYR A 98 -5.10 -3.10 -4.69
CA TYR A 98 -3.98 -3.23 -3.76
C TYR A 98 -4.43 -3.51 -2.32
N MET A 99 -5.58 -2.98 -1.91
CA MET A 99 -6.20 -3.34 -0.64
C MET A 99 -6.50 -4.85 -0.60
N LEU A 100 -7.19 -5.39 -1.60
CA LEU A 100 -7.48 -6.84 -1.67
C LEU A 100 -6.21 -7.69 -1.77
N LEU A 101 -5.22 -7.23 -2.53
CA LEU A 101 -3.94 -7.92 -2.69
C LEU A 101 -3.19 -8.04 -1.36
N ASN A 102 -3.08 -6.95 -0.58
CA ASN A 102 -2.43 -6.99 0.72
C ASN A 102 -3.22 -7.80 1.75
N LEU A 103 -4.56 -7.75 1.70
CA LEU A 103 -5.40 -8.59 2.54
C LEU A 103 -5.18 -10.08 2.25
N TYR A 104 -5.07 -10.44 0.98
CA TYR A 104 -4.74 -11.80 0.55
C TYR A 104 -3.36 -12.23 1.04
N ILE A 105 -2.34 -11.35 0.93
CA ILE A 105 -1.00 -11.63 1.44
C ILE A 105 -1.04 -11.84 2.96
N PHE A 106 -1.71 -10.96 3.71
CA PHE A 106 -1.84 -11.06 5.15
C PHE A 106 -2.54 -12.36 5.58
N TYR A 107 -3.74 -12.61 5.05
CA TYR A 107 -4.58 -13.72 5.49
C TYR A 107 -4.09 -15.07 4.97
N PHE A 108 -3.73 -15.15 3.68
CA PHE A 108 -3.39 -16.42 3.06
C PHE A 108 -1.93 -16.80 3.28
N ILE A 109 -1.00 -15.84 3.22
CA ILE A 109 0.44 -16.13 3.30
C ILE A 109 0.96 -15.87 4.72
N GLY A 110 0.57 -14.75 5.32
CA GLY A 110 1.02 -14.37 6.66
C GLY A 110 0.48 -15.30 7.76
N LEU A 111 -0.81 -15.65 7.71
CA LEU A 111 -1.48 -16.43 8.77
C LEU A 111 -1.41 -17.95 8.56
N ASN A 112 -1.32 -18.46 7.32
CA ASN A 112 -1.30 -19.91 7.07
C ASN A 112 0.10 -20.54 7.05
N ASN A 113 1.17 -19.82 7.43
CA ASN A 113 2.53 -20.33 7.65
C ASN A 113 2.93 -21.48 6.71
N PHE A 114 3.07 -21.19 5.42
CA PHE A 114 3.59 -22.15 4.45
C PHE A 114 5.11 -22.29 4.55
#